data_AF-A0A2M7J1C7-F1
#
_entry.id   AF-A0A2M7J1C7-F1
#
_cell.length_a   1.000
_cell.length_b   1.000
_cell.length_c   1.000
_cell.angle_alpha   90.00
_cell.angle_beta   90.00
_cell.angle_gamma   90.00
#
_symmetry.space_group_name_H-M   'P 1'
#
loop_
_entity.id
_entity.type
_entity.pdbx_description
1 polymer ?
#
loop_
_entity_poly.entity_id
_entity_poly.type
_entity_poly.pdbx_seq_one_letter_code
_entity_poly.pdbx_strand_id
1 'polypeptide(L)'
;AQVGKHDWAVFLTTDIRLAPQYLLELYAMRWAIEVCFREAKQYLGFLQEQSNHYAAYVASIYLTAIRFCMLVIAKSSGRANGISEVRNQLIANATSIDYAARLWQVFHAVITGALDEMKVLLGDRVAQVMKTIEQHVQNFFVQALQLDTRTLRLEAI
;
A
#
# COMPACT_ATOMS: atom_id res chain seq x y z
N ALA A 1 29.92 -1.22 25.22
CA ALA A 1 30.36 -1.42 23.82
C ALA A 1 31.55 -0.51 23.57
N GLN A 2 32.69 -1.08 23.20
CA GLN A 2 33.94 -0.36 23.00
C GLN A 2 33.86 0.45 21.71
N VAL A 3 33.96 1.78 21.79
CA VAL A 3 33.92 2.68 20.63
C VAL A 3 35.14 2.39 19.78
N GLY A 4 34.91 1.77 18.62
CA GLY A 4 35.95 1.48 17.64
C GLY A 4 36.53 2.79 17.09
N LYS A 5 37.81 3.00 17.39
CA LYS A 5 38.71 4.07 16.96
C LYS A 5 38.62 4.36 15.46
N HIS A 6 38.04 5.50 15.07
CA HIS A 6 38.49 6.45 14.01
C HIS A 6 37.64 7.73 14.11
N ASP A 7 38.10 8.75 14.85
CA ASP A 7 37.44 10.07 15.04
C ASP A 7 37.49 10.99 13.81
N TRP A 8 37.69 10.44 12.61
CA TRP A 8 37.81 11.21 11.39
C TRP A 8 37.05 10.53 10.24
N ALA A 9 36.35 11.35 9.46
CA ALA A 9 35.66 10.95 8.24
C ALA A 9 36.26 11.73 7.06
N VAL A 10 36.60 11.03 5.97
CA VAL A 10 37.10 11.63 4.74
C VAL A 10 36.02 11.54 3.68
N PHE A 11 35.70 12.68 3.06
CA PHE A 11 34.79 12.79 1.93
C PHE A 11 35.60 13.19 0.70
N LEU A 12 35.48 12.41 -0.38
CA LEU A 12 36.16 12.65 -1.65
C LEU A 12 35.11 12.96 -2.72
N THR A 13 35.40 13.91 -3.59
CA THR A 13 34.54 14.29 -4.72
C THR A 13 35.37 14.50 -5.97
N THR A 14 34.80 14.20 -7.13
CA THR A 14 35.39 14.53 -8.44
C THR A 14 35.10 15.97 -8.86
N ASP A 15 34.12 16.63 -8.24
CA ASP A 15 33.83 18.04 -8.49
C ASP A 15 34.64 18.95 -7.56
N ILE A 16 35.70 19.54 -8.11
CA ILE A 16 36.60 20.45 -7.39
C ILE A 16 35.97 21.80 -7.05
N ARG A 17 34.78 22.11 -7.58
CA ARG A 17 34.07 23.37 -7.33
C ARG A 17 33.01 23.23 -6.24
N LEU A 18 32.79 22.01 -5.74
CA LEU A 18 31.75 21.73 -4.76
C LEU A 18 32.10 22.34 -3.40
N ALA A 19 31.17 23.11 -2.84
CA ALA A 19 31.33 23.62 -1.48
C ALA A 19 31.30 22.45 -0.47
N PRO A 20 32.14 22.46 0.58
CA PRO A 20 32.18 21.38 1.58
C PRO A 20 30.84 21.08 2.24
N GLN A 21 30.00 22.09 2.47
CA GLN A 21 28.67 21.94 3.07
C GLN A 21 27.75 21.11 2.16
N TYR A 22 27.76 21.42 0.87
CA TYR A 22 26.94 20.72 -0.12
C TYR A 22 27.43 19.28 -0.36
N LEU A 23 28.74 19.03 -0.23
CA LEU A 23 29.28 17.66 -0.24
C LEU A 23 28.67 16.81 0.88
N LEU A 24 28.54 17.37 2.08
CA LEU A 24 27.94 16.68 3.23
C LEU A 24 26.44 16.45 3.02
N GLU A 25 25.71 17.42 2.49
CA GLU A 25 24.28 17.28 2.16
C GLU A 25 24.06 16.17 1.13
N LEU A 26 24.84 16.17 0.06
CA LEU A 26 24.78 15.14 -0.98
C LEU A 26 25.10 13.75 -0.40
N TYR A 27 26.13 13.66 0.46
CA TYR A 27 26.46 12.40 1.11
C TYR A 27 25.35 11.95 2.07
N ALA A 28 24.69 12.86 2.79
CA ALA A 28 23.59 12.53 3.69
C ALA A 28 22.42 11.86 2.96
N MET A 29 22.18 12.21 1.69
CA MET A 29 21.15 11.57 0.85
C MET A 29 21.43 10.07 0.60
N ARG A 30 22.68 9.59 0.75
CA ARG A 30 23.04 8.17 0.60
C ARG A 30 22.19 7.26 1.48
N TRP A 31 21.80 7.71 2.69
CA TRP A 31 20.98 6.92 3.62
C TRP A 31 19.65 6.46 3.01
N ALA A 32 19.14 7.16 1.99
CA ALA A 32 17.93 6.78 1.28
C ALA A 32 18.00 5.35 0.70
N ILE A 33 19.19 4.87 0.29
CA ILE A 33 19.35 3.50 -0.22
C ILE A 33 19.17 2.46 0.90
N GLU A 34 19.59 2.78 2.12
CA GLU A 34 19.41 1.91 3.30
C GLU A 34 17.95 1.84 3.71
N VAL A 35 17.23 2.96 3.61
CA VAL A 35 15.78 2.99 3.79
C VAL A 35 15.10 2.15 2.72
N CYS A 36 15.48 2.30 1.45
CA CYS A 36 14.94 1.51 0.34
C CYS A 36 15.14 0.01 0.56
N PHE A 37 16.36 -0.45 0.86
CA PHE A 37 16.62 -1.86 1.09
C PHE A 37 15.94 -2.42 2.34
N ARG A 38 15.79 -1.61 3.39
CA ARG A 38 15.04 -2.00 4.60
C ARG A 38 13.57 -2.25 4.26
N GLU A 39 12.93 -1.30 3.60
CA GLU A 39 11.55 -1.40 3.14
C GLU A 39 11.37 -2.61 2.21
N ALA A 40 12.25 -2.76 1.23
CA ALA A 40 12.21 -3.83 0.23
C ALA A 40 12.27 -5.22 0.88
N LYS A 41 13.25 -5.45 1.77
CA LYS A 41 13.47 -6.74 2.44
C LYS A 41 12.39 -7.08 3.45
N GLN A 42 11.95 -6.11 4.25
CA GLN A 42 11.03 -6.37 5.35
C GLN A 42 9.58 -6.50 4.88
N TYR A 43 9.17 -5.69 3.89
CA TYR A 43 7.75 -5.52 3.60
C TYR A 43 7.35 -5.75 2.14
N LEU A 44 8.29 -5.70 1.18
CA LEU A 44 7.94 -5.74 -0.25
C LEU A 44 8.31 -7.05 -0.96
N GLY A 45 8.88 -8.02 -0.24
CA GLY A 45 9.18 -9.36 -0.74
C GLY A 45 10.51 -9.49 -1.47
N PHE A 46 11.45 -8.56 -1.25
CA PHE A 46 12.74 -8.59 -1.94
C PHE A 46 13.49 -9.90 -1.68
N LEU A 47 13.85 -10.61 -2.75
CA LEU A 47 14.56 -11.90 -2.74
C LEU A 47 13.82 -13.04 -2.02
N GLN A 48 12.50 -12.93 -1.84
CA GLN A 48 11.70 -13.99 -1.20
C GLN A 48 11.17 -15.03 -2.20
N GLU A 49 11.22 -14.76 -3.51
CA GLU A 49 10.76 -15.68 -4.57
C GLU A 49 11.52 -17.02 -4.54
N GLN A 50 10.77 -18.12 -4.53
CA GLN A 50 11.31 -19.50 -4.50
C GLN A 50 11.01 -20.29 -5.78
N SER A 51 10.49 -19.65 -6.83
CA SER A 51 10.27 -20.28 -8.12
C SER A 51 11.59 -20.75 -8.77
N ASN A 52 11.54 -21.92 -9.39
CA ASN A 52 12.69 -22.50 -10.12
C ASN A 52 12.91 -21.86 -11.51
N HIS A 53 12.11 -20.86 -11.88
CA HIS A 53 12.24 -20.14 -13.15
C HIS A 53 12.97 -18.81 -12.94
N TYR A 54 14.09 -18.63 -13.64
CA TYR A 54 14.88 -17.39 -13.60
C TYR A 54 14.04 -16.14 -13.92
N ALA A 55 13.16 -16.23 -14.91
CA ALA A 55 12.28 -15.11 -15.27
C ALA A 55 11.35 -14.69 -14.11
N ALA A 56 10.84 -15.65 -13.33
CA ALA A 56 10.01 -15.36 -12.16
C ALA A 56 10.82 -14.66 -11.07
N TYR A 57 12.05 -15.11 -10.82
CA TYR A 57 12.96 -14.47 -9.87
C TYR A 57 13.26 -13.01 -10.23
N VAL A 58 13.60 -12.76 -11.50
CA VAL A 58 13.85 -11.41 -12.02
C VAL A 58 12.59 -10.55 -11.95
N ALA A 59 11.44 -11.08 -12.36
CA ALA A 59 10.16 -10.37 -12.28
C ALA A 59 9.81 -9.97 -10.85
N SER A 60 10.08 -10.83 -9.86
CA SER A 60 9.84 -10.54 -8.44
C SER A 60 10.69 -9.38 -7.92
N ILE A 61 11.95 -9.29 -8.35
CA ILE A 61 12.83 -8.15 -8.04
C ILE A 61 12.28 -6.86 -8.63
N TYR A 62 11.88 -6.86 -9.91
CA TYR A 62 11.30 -5.67 -10.54
C TYR A 62 9.96 -5.28 -9.90
N LEU A 63 9.13 -6.25 -9.54
CA LEU A 63 7.88 -6.01 -8.83
C LEU A 63 8.11 -5.35 -7.47
N THR A 64 9.15 -5.78 -6.74
CA THR A 64 9.59 -5.13 -5.49
C THR A 64 9.97 -3.67 -5.74
N ALA A 65 10.75 -3.39 -6.79
CA ALA A 65 11.15 -2.03 -7.14
C ALA A 65 9.94 -1.15 -7.51
N ILE A 66 9.00 -1.68 -8.30
CA ILE A 66 7.75 -0.99 -8.67
C ILE A 66 6.93 -0.66 -7.41
N ARG A 67 6.76 -1.62 -6.48
CA ARG A 67 6.06 -1.40 -5.20
C ARG A 67 6.71 -0.26 -4.40
N PHE A 68 8.05 -0.21 -4.35
CA PHE A 68 8.74 0.87 -3.67
C PHE A 68 8.51 2.23 -4.36
N CYS A 69 8.59 2.29 -5.70
CA CYS A 69 8.28 3.51 -6.45
C CYS A 69 6.86 4.01 -6.19
N MET A 70 5.86 3.12 -6.11
CA MET A 70 4.48 3.49 -5.76
C MET A 70 4.40 4.13 -4.37
N LEU A 71 5.12 3.59 -3.38
CA LEU A 71 5.16 4.20 -2.03
C LEU A 71 5.82 5.57 -2.04
N VAL A 72 6.86 5.79 -2.87
CA VAL A 72 7.51 7.09 -3.02
C VAL A 72 6.57 8.10 -3.68
N ILE A 73 5.83 7.71 -4.72
CA ILE A 73 4.84 8.56 -5.39
C ILE A 73 3.68 8.92 -4.43
N ALA A 74 3.19 7.94 -3.67
CA ALA A 74 2.17 8.18 -2.66
C ALA A 74 2.68 9.13 -1.56
N LYS A 75 3.96 8.99 -1.16
CA LYS A 75 4.60 9.94 -0.24
C LYS A 75 4.67 11.34 -0.82
N SER A 76 5.06 11.50 -2.09
CA SER A 76 5.18 12.83 -2.70
C SER A 76 3.85 13.54 -2.91
N SER A 77 2.76 12.77 -3.07
CA SER A 77 1.40 13.29 -3.26
C SER A 77 0.70 13.60 -1.92
N GLY A 78 1.16 12.98 -0.83
CA GLY A 78 0.59 13.13 0.51
C GLY A 78 1.38 14.04 1.44
N ARG A 79 0.91 14.18 2.69
CA ARG A 79 1.61 14.87 3.78
C ARG A 79 2.40 13.92 4.70
N ALA A 80 2.67 12.70 4.25
CA ALA A 80 3.34 11.70 5.08
C ALA A 80 4.83 12.03 5.27
N ASN A 81 5.33 11.87 6.50
CA ASN A 81 6.71 12.19 6.83
C ASN A 81 7.69 11.12 6.30
N GLY A 82 7.25 9.86 6.23
CA GLY A 82 8.08 8.72 5.85
C GLY A 82 7.40 7.70 4.96
N ILE A 83 8.20 6.91 4.24
CA ILE A 83 7.72 5.81 3.39
C ILE A 83 6.98 4.75 4.22
N SER A 84 7.51 4.44 5.41
CA SER A 84 6.89 3.46 6.31
C SER A 84 5.51 3.90 6.80
N GLU A 85 5.29 5.21 6.97
CA GLU A 85 4.00 5.77 7.36
C GLU A 85 2.95 5.58 6.25
N VAL A 86 3.31 5.93 5.01
CA VAL A 86 2.47 5.69 3.82
C VAL A 86 2.10 4.21 3.70
N ARG A 87 3.09 3.32 3.84
CA ARG A 87 2.87 1.87 3.81
C ARG A 87 1.90 1.42 4.91
N ASN A 88 2.08 1.90 6.15
CA ASN A 88 1.21 1.52 7.26
C ASN A 88 -0.23 2.02 7.05
N GLN A 89 -0.42 3.22 6.50
CA GLN A 89 -1.74 3.73 6.12
C GLN A 89 -2.39 2.87 5.04
N LEU A 90 -1.65 2.50 3.99
CA LEU A 90 -2.14 1.60 2.95
C LEU A 90 -2.53 0.21 3.50
N ILE A 91 -1.71 -0.35 4.39
CA ILE A 91 -2.00 -1.64 5.04
C ILE A 91 -3.26 -1.52 5.92
N ALA A 92 -3.39 -0.45 6.70
CA ALA A 92 -4.54 -0.23 7.56
C ALA A 92 -5.82 -0.11 6.73
N ASN A 93 -5.80 0.69 5.66
CA ASN A 93 -6.92 0.82 4.74
C ASN A 93 -7.29 -0.54 4.14
N ALA A 94 -6.32 -1.25 3.55
CA ALA A 94 -6.51 -2.59 2.98
C ALA A 94 -7.12 -3.58 3.98
N THR A 95 -6.67 -3.53 5.23
CA THR A 95 -7.17 -4.40 6.31
C THR A 95 -8.61 -4.05 6.69
N SER A 96 -8.95 -2.76 6.80
CA SER A 96 -10.32 -2.31 7.05
C SER A 96 -11.28 -2.78 5.95
N ILE A 97 -10.83 -2.76 4.69
CA ILE A 97 -11.60 -3.24 3.55
C ILE A 97 -11.80 -4.76 3.62
N ASP A 98 -10.74 -5.53 3.87
CA ASP A 98 -10.84 -7.00 4.02
C ASP A 98 -11.82 -7.35 5.15
N TYR A 99 -11.70 -6.68 6.30
CA TYR A 99 -12.62 -6.87 7.42
C TYR A 99 -14.06 -6.57 7.04
N ALA A 100 -14.30 -5.44 6.39
CA ALA A 100 -15.66 -5.04 6.03
C ALA A 100 -16.26 -5.94 4.93
N ALA A 101 -15.46 -6.42 3.98
CA ALA A 101 -15.87 -7.40 2.99
C ALA A 101 -16.26 -8.74 3.64
N ARG A 102 -15.48 -9.21 4.62
CA ARG A 102 -15.81 -10.42 5.41
C ARG A 102 -17.06 -10.24 6.25
N LEU A 103 -17.18 -9.09 6.92
CA LEU A 103 -18.35 -8.78 7.75
C LEU A 103 -19.63 -8.70 6.91
N TRP A 104 -19.53 -8.16 5.70
CA TRP A 104 -20.64 -8.15 4.75
C TRP A 104 -21.12 -9.56 4.39
N GLN A 105 -20.21 -10.53 4.20
CA GLN A 105 -20.63 -11.93 3.95
C GLN A 105 -21.48 -12.50 5.09
N VAL A 106 -21.15 -12.15 6.34
CA VAL A 106 -21.94 -12.57 7.51
C VAL A 106 -23.31 -11.91 7.51
N PHE A 107 -23.38 -10.59 7.29
CA PHE A 107 -24.65 -9.88 7.21
C PHE A 107 -25.52 -10.36 6.05
N HIS A 108 -24.91 -10.60 4.89
CA HIS A 108 -25.58 -11.14 3.71
C HIS A 108 -26.26 -12.48 4.03
N ALA A 109 -25.56 -13.40 4.70
CA ALA A 109 -26.11 -14.68 5.11
C ALA A 109 -27.29 -14.52 6.09
N VAL A 110 -27.17 -13.64 7.08
CA VAL A 110 -28.25 -13.38 8.08
C VAL A 110 -29.48 -12.77 7.41
N ILE A 111 -29.29 -11.76 6.55
CA ILE A 111 -30.38 -11.09 5.83
C ILE A 111 -31.07 -12.07 4.90
N THR A 112 -30.31 -12.88 4.16
CA THR A 112 -30.86 -13.90 3.26
C THR A 112 -31.70 -14.92 4.02
N GLY A 113 -31.21 -15.42 5.15
CA GLY A 113 -31.99 -16.33 6.00
C GLY A 113 -33.33 -15.73 6.47
N ALA A 114 -33.30 -14.48 6.97
CA ALA A 114 -34.53 -13.79 7.38
C ALA A 114 -35.50 -13.52 6.21
N LEU A 115 -34.96 -13.19 5.04
CA LEU A 115 -35.73 -12.94 3.82
C LEU A 115 -36.36 -14.22 3.26
N ASP A 116 -35.67 -15.36 3.36
CA ASP A 116 -36.20 -16.67 2.96
C ASP A 116 -37.40 -17.08 3.84
N GLU A 117 -37.37 -16.81 5.14
CA GLU A 117 -38.53 -17.01 6.02
C GLU A 117 -39.74 -16.14 5.62
N MET A 118 -39.48 -14.91 5.15
CA MET A 118 -40.52 -13.99 4.67
C MET A 118 -40.97 -14.24 3.23
N LYS A 119 -40.35 -15.17 2.50
CA LYS A 119 -40.64 -15.46 1.10
C LYS A 119 -42.08 -15.87 0.85
N VAL A 120 -42.71 -16.51 1.83
CA VAL A 120 -44.14 -16.90 1.77
C VAL A 120 -45.07 -15.68 1.66
N LEU A 121 -44.68 -14.54 2.25
CA LEU A 121 -45.46 -13.30 2.24
C LEU A 121 -45.08 -12.36 1.09
N LEU A 122 -43.79 -12.32 0.75
CA LEU A 122 -43.23 -11.32 -0.17
C LEU A 122 -42.97 -11.85 -1.58
N GLY A 123 -42.99 -13.18 -1.78
CA GLY A 123 -42.75 -13.82 -3.07
C GLY A 123 -41.45 -13.36 -3.74
N ASP A 124 -41.50 -13.08 -5.04
CA ASP A 124 -40.34 -12.67 -5.84
C ASP A 124 -39.78 -11.29 -5.47
N ARG A 125 -40.50 -10.48 -4.68
CA ARG A 125 -40.02 -9.17 -4.23
C ARG A 125 -38.82 -9.28 -3.30
N VAL A 126 -38.66 -10.42 -2.62
CA VAL A 126 -37.50 -10.73 -1.76
C VAL A 126 -36.18 -10.58 -2.53
N ALA A 127 -36.11 -11.14 -3.75
CA ALA A 127 -34.91 -11.06 -4.57
C ALA A 127 -34.60 -9.62 -4.97
N GLN A 128 -35.63 -8.82 -5.24
CA GLN A 128 -35.46 -7.41 -5.60
C GLN A 128 -34.98 -6.56 -4.42
N VAL A 129 -35.47 -6.83 -3.21
CA VAL A 129 -34.98 -6.20 -1.98
C VAL A 129 -33.51 -6.55 -1.75
N MET A 130 -33.15 -7.84 -1.81
CA MET A 130 -31.78 -8.29 -1.58
C MET A 130 -30.80 -7.66 -2.58
N LYS A 131 -31.15 -7.65 -3.87
CA LYS A 131 -30.36 -7.00 -4.92
C LYS A 131 -30.17 -5.50 -4.68
N THR A 132 -31.18 -4.82 -4.15
CA THR A 132 -31.10 -3.39 -3.83
C THR A 132 -30.13 -3.13 -2.67
N ILE A 133 -30.19 -3.97 -1.63
CA ILE A 133 -29.27 -3.90 -0.49
C ILE A 133 -27.83 -4.15 -0.95
N GLU A 134 -27.59 -5.21 -1.72
CA GLU A 134 -26.27 -5.53 -2.29
C GLU A 134 -25.70 -4.35 -3.08
N GLN A 135 -26.52 -3.72 -3.94
CA GLN A 135 -26.08 -2.57 -4.72
C GLN A 135 -25.68 -1.38 -3.83
N HIS A 136 -26.45 -1.09 -2.78
CA HIS A 136 -26.12 -0.01 -1.86
C HIS A 136 -24.84 -0.27 -1.07
N VAL A 137 -24.65 -1.50 -0.61
CA VAL A 137 -23.43 -1.89 0.11
C VAL A 137 -22.22 -1.86 -0.82
N GLN A 138 -22.34 -2.36 -2.05
CA GLN A 138 -21.27 -2.29 -3.05
C GLN A 138 -20.90 -0.83 -3.37
N ASN A 139 -21.90 0.04 -3.56
CA ASN A 139 -21.65 1.47 -3.81
C ASN A 139 -20.95 2.14 -2.63
N PHE A 140 -21.37 1.83 -1.40
CA PHE A 140 -20.72 2.32 -0.19
C PHE A 140 -19.25 1.87 -0.13
N PHE A 141 -18.96 0.59 -0.43
CA PHE A 141 -17.59 0.09 -0.45
C PHE A 141 -16.73 0.81 -1.48
N VAL A 142 -17.20 0.98 -2.72
CA VAL A 142 -16.45 1.69 -3.78
C VAL A 142 -16.12 3.13 -3.37
N GLN A 143 -17.06 3.83 -2.72
CA GLN A 143 -16.84 5.18 -2.22
C GLN A 143 -15.85 5.22 -1.05
N ALA A 144 -16.03 4.35 -0.05
CA ALA A 144 -15.14 4.26 1.10
C ALA A 144 -13.69 3.90 0.70
N LEU A 145 -13.56 3.17 -0.40
CA LEU A 145 -12.29 2.79 -1.02
C LEU A 145 -11.61 3.89 -1.82
N GLN A 146 -12.26 5.05 -2.04
CA GLN A 146 -11.79 6.09 -2.96
C GLN A 146 -11.51 5.57 -4.38
N LEU A 147 -12.05 4.39 -4.73
CA LEU A 147 -11.96 3.79 -6.07
C LEU A 147 -13.01 4.36 -7.01
N ASP A 148 -13.82 5.30 -6.55
CA ASP A 148 -14.76 5.98 -7.41
C ASP A 148 -13.98 6.89 -8.40
N THR A 149 -14.47 6.91 -9.63
CA THR A 149 -13.83 7.62 -10.75
C THR A 149 -13.61 9.11 -10.51
N ARG A 150 -14.37 9.72 -9.58
CA ARG A 150 -14.20 11.12 -9.20
C ARG A 150 -12.98 11.32 -8.30
N THR A 151 -12.80 10.47 -7.28
CA THR A 151 -11.64 10.58 -6.38
C THR A 151 -10.34 10.25 -7.10
N LEU A 152 -10.32 9.19 -7.92
CA LEU A 152 -9.16 8.86 -8.76
C LEU A 152 -8.77 9.98 -9.73
N ARG A 153 -9.73 10.78 -10.22
CA ARG A 153 -9.46 11.94 -11.09
C ARG A 153 -8.90 13.14 -10.31
N LEU A 154 -9.28 13.31 -9.05
CA LEU A 154 -8.80 14.39 -8.20
C LEU A 154 -7.37 14.12 -7.70
N GLU A 155 -6.98 12.85 -7.55
CA GLU A 155 -5.62 12.45 -7.20
C GLU A 155 -4.64 12.42 -8.38
N ALA A 156 -5.14 12.50 -9.62
CA ALA A 156 -4.33 12.51 -10.84
C ALA A 156 -3.89 13.93 -11.29
N ILE A 157 -4.31 14.98 -10.56
CA ILE A 157 -4.02 16.40 -10.82
C ILE A 157 -3.07 16.91 -9.74
#